data_AF-A0A242NE91-F1
#
_entry.id   AF-A0A242NE91-F1
#
_cell.length_a   1.000
_cell.length_b   1.000
_cell.length_c   1.000
_cell.angle_alpha   90.00
_cell.angle_beta   90.00
_cell.angle_gamma   90.00
#
_symmetry.space_group_name_H-M   'P 1'
#
loop_
_entity.id
_entity.type
_entity.pdbx_description
1 polymer ?
#
loop_
_entity_poly.entity_id
_entity_poly.type
_entity_poly.pdbx_seq_one_letter_code
_entity_poly.pdbx_strand_id
1 'polypeptide(L)'
;MPYAKYDGKDILYNNKEELLKKTGVSITDPILPAKNLVKITGTLSAFKGIFCYAPVGDDAYMSKEERKKRSAKIRSGAALATLTGNNSAGLAALGHDDSIHVSNYFPAQYFTAKLNNTIKLKGWLGYYKFNEGDLVEVVAEKHTDHYEVYAMLKASEQIISIIPPCYAGRKHALKRDIIPILLIYLLFVAGLVYLFSDFTLDNLIPAYTGSAVLVIPTILILYHKMINTNIKLVEQIFSVLGWQDVTNIDLIDISKKQVKKLIAQGKYSLEWNNNVDRFIRPHKGRYGFGFFYYDPEMFCKKNNDDLLAKPDNITKIDTELDDNLEDERKE
;
A
#
# COMPACT_ATOMS: atom_id res chain seq x y z
N MET A 1 13.94 -0.59 27.92
CA MET A 1 12.88 -0.19 26.97
C MET A 1 12.83 -1.24 25.88
N PRO A 2 11.70 -1.92 25.60
CA PRO A 2 11.68 -2.93 24.54
C PRO A 2 11.48 -2.18 23.23
N TYR A 3 12.57 -1.62 22.70
CA TYR A 3 12.58 -1.22 21.31
C TYR A 3 12.56 -2.48 20.48
N ALA A 4 11.72 -2.47 19.44
CA ALA A 4 11.54 -3.56 18.53
C ALA A 4 12.91 -4.11 18.09
N LYS A 5 13.27 -5.29 18.61
CA LYS A 5 14.41 -6.03 18.10
C LYS A 5 13.89 -6.95 17.04
N TYR A 6 14.57 -7.00 15.91
CA TYR A 6 14.26 -7.90 14.80
C TYR A 6 14.46 -9.40 15.13
N ASP A 7 14.35 -9.79 16.40
CA ASP A 7 14.51 -11.14 16.93
C ASP A 7 13.18 -11.89 17.06
N GLY A 8 12.06 -11.25 16.75
CA GLY A 8 10.72 -11.84 16.72
C GLY A 8 10.10 -12.10 18.10
N LYS A 9 10.67 -11.53 19.17
CA LYS A 9 10.12 -11.58 20.53
C LYS A 9 9.31 -10.36 20.91
N ASP A 10 9.17 -9.39 20.00
CA ASP A 10 8.46 -8.16 20.25
C ASP A 10 6.95 -8.35 20.40
N ILE A 11 6.39 -7.62 21.36
CA ILE A 11 4.95 -7.60 21.62
C ILE A 11 4.29 -6.61 20.66
N LEU A 12 3.27 -7.08 19.93
CA LEU A 12 2.37 -6.23 19.15
C LEU A 12 1.23 -5.74 20.04
N TYR A 13 1.20 -4.44 20.36
CA TYR A 13 0.15 -3.83 21.18
C TYR A 13 -1.12 -3.54 20.34
N ASN A 14 -2.31 -3.70 20.93
CA ASN A 14 -3.58 -3.52 20.18
C ASN A 14 -3.94 -2.06 19.90
N ASN A 15 -3.47 -1.14 20.72
CA ASN A 15 -3.64 0.30 20.54
C ASN A 15 -2.63 1.09 21.41
N LYS A 16 -2.58 2.41 21.18
CA LYS A 16 -1.69 3.32 21.92
C LYS A 16 -2.02 3.41 23.40
N GLU A 17 -3.29 3.25 23.80
CA GLU A 17 -3.72 3.29 25.20
C GLU A 17 -3.19 2.07 25.98
N GLU A 18 -3.27 0.88 25.38
CA GLU A 18 -2.69 -0.34 25.92
C GLU A 18 -1.17 -0.22 26.02
N LEU A 19 -0.51 0.28 24.97
CA LEU A 19 0.92 0.54 24.97
C LEU A 19 1.30 1.48 26.12
N LEU A 20 0.60 2.60 26.28
CA LEU A 20 0.84 3.59 27.33
C LEU A 20 0.68 2.96 28.72
N LYS A 21 -0.39 2.19 28.95
CA LYS A 21 -0.63 1.52 30.23
C LYS A 21 0.45 0.49 30.57
N LYS A 22 0.94 -0.27 29.60
CA LYS A 22 1.93 -1.35 29.82
C LYS A 22 3.38 -0.87 29.87
N THR A 23 3.71 0.22 29.18
CA THR A 23 5.11 0.64 28.98
C THR A 23 5.42 2.06 29.46
N GLY A 24 4.40 2.88 29.73
CA GLY A 24 4.55 4.31 29.99
C GLY A 24 4.91 5.13 28.75
N VAL A 25 5.03 4.52 27.56
CA VAL A 25 5.40 5.21 26.32
C VAL A 25 4.16 5.79 25.65
N SER A 26 4.17 7.09 25.43
CA SER A 26 3.16 7.79 24.64
C SER A 26 3.58 7.89 23.17
N ILE A 27 2.67 7.54 22.27
CA ILE A 27 2.84 7.63 20.82
C ILE A 27 1.70 8.45 20.21
N THR A 28 1.88 8.93 18.98
CA THR A 28 0.83 9.69 18.28
C THR A 28 0.26 8.90 17.10
N ASP A 29 -0.96 9.24 16.72
CA ASP A 29 -1.59 8.70 15.51
C ASP A 29 -0.83 9.16 14.25
N PRO A 30 -0.90 8.37 13.15
CA PRO A 30 -0.39 8.77 11.85
C PRO A 30 -1.08 10.03 11.34
N ILE A 31 -0.32 10.91 10.68
CA ILE A 31 -0.87 12.11 10.06
C ILE A 31 -1.29 11.76 8.62
N LEU A 32 -2.59 11.69 8.35
CA LEU A 32 -3.13 11.38 7.03
C LEU A 32 -4.28 12.34 6.66
N PRO A 33 -4.49 12.65 5.37
CA PRO A 33 -3.64 12.31 4.22
C PRO A 33 -2.35 13.14 4.17
N ALA A 34 -1.30 12.59 3.56
CA ALA A 34 -0.08 13.35 3.25
C ALA A 34 -0.38 14.45 2.22
N LYS A 35 0.25 15.62 2.39
CA LYS A 35 0.07 16.78 1.49
C LYS A 35 1.29 17.01 0.61
N ASN A 36 2.45 17.20 1.24
CA ASN A 36 3.68 17.62 0.56
C ASN A 36 4.81 16.63 0.88
N LEU A 37 4.84 15.53 0.13
CA LEU A 37 5.88 14.52 0.26
C LEU A 37 7.19 15.02 -0.37
N VAL A 38 8.28 14.81 0.36
CA VAL A 38 9.64 15.07 -0.09
C VAL A 38 10.49 13.83 0.10
N LYS A 39 11.51 13.67 -0.74
CA LYS A 39 12.55 12.66 -0.59
C LYS A 39 13.76 13.25 0.11
N ILE A 40 14.22 12.60 1.17
CA ILE A 40 15.45 12.94 1.89
C ILE A 40 16.30 11.70 2.06
N THR A 41 17.62 11.85 2.01
CA THR A 41 18.58 10.73 2.08
C THR A 41 19.58 10.98 3.18
N GLY A 42 19.95 9.92 3.89
CA GLY A 42 20.96 10.02 4.94
C GLY A 42 21.09 8.76 5.77
N THR A 43 21.92 8.86 6.80
CA THR A 43 22.23 7.76 7.70
C THR A 43 21.35 7.81 8.93
N LEU A 44 20.76 6.68 9.30
CA LEU A 44 19.94 6.56 10.50
C LEU A 44 20.77 6.58 11.79
N SER A 45 20.27 7.27 12.80
CA SER A 45 20.78 7.21 14.17
C SER A 45 19.65 7.37 15.19
N ALA A 46 19.91 7.01 16.45
CA ALA A 46 18.93 7.06 17.54
C ALA A 46 17.61 6.36 17.19
N PHE A 47 17.70 5.21 16.52
CA PHE A 47 16.57 4.51 15.94
C PHE A 47 15.81 3.73 17.01
N LYS A 48 14.49 3.96 17.08
CA LYS A 48 13.62 3.45 18.14
C LYS A 48 12.28 3.03 17.54
N GLY A 49 11.98 1.74 17.57
CA GLY A 49 10.75 1.15 17.06
C GLY A 49 9.88 0.51 18.13
N ILE A 50 8.56 0.48 17.94
CA ILE A 50 7.59 -0.27 18.75
C ILE A 50 6.47 -0.79 17.84
N PHE A 51 6.09 -2.05 18.00
CA PHE A 51 4.98 -2.65 17.25
C PHE A 51 3.63 -2.29 17.87
N CYS A 52 2.76 -1.65 17.10
CA CYS A 52 1.40 -1.33 17.52
C CYS A 52 0.47 -1.39 16.33
N TYR A 53 -0.79 -1.73 16.57
CA TYR A 53 -1.82 -1.53 15.56
C TYR A 53 -2.05 -0.04 15.33
N ALA A 54 -1.97 0.39 14.06
CA ALA A 54 -2.10 1.77 13.64
C ALA A 54 -3.47 2.05 13.01
N PRO A 55 -4.10 3.20 13.31
CA PRO A 55 -5.34 3.61 12.66
C PRO A 55 -5.03 4.23 11.29
N VAL A 56 -4.70 3.39 10.30
CA VAL A 56 -4.33 3.80 8.92
C VAL A 56 -5.40 3.42 7.88
N GLY A 57 -6.61 3.18 8.37
CA GLY A 57 -7.80 2.92 7.56
C GLY A 57 -8.28 4.09 6.74
N ASP A 58 -9.34 3.86 5.96
CA ASP A 58 -9.92 4.89 5.11
C ASP A 58 -10.37 6.15 5.87
N ASP A 59 -10.80 5.98 7.12
CA ASP A 59 -11.21 7.07 8.00
C ASP A 59 -10.04 7.93 8.44
N ALA A 60 -8.81 7.39 8.47
CA ALA A 60 -7.60 8.16 8.74
C ALA A 60 -7.39 9.28 7.71
N TYR A 61 -7.85 9.09 6.47
CA TYR A 61 -7.76 10.06 5.38
C TYR A 61 -8.89 11.09 5.38
N MET A 62 -9.91 10.93 6.23
CA MET A 62 -11.03 11.85 6.35
C MET A 62 -10.71 13.00 7.31
N SER A 63 -11.21 14.19 7.00
CA SER A 63 -11.26 15.31 7.93
C SER A 63 -12.13 15.00 9.16
N LYS A 64 -11.90 15.72 10.26
CA LYS A 64 -12.73 15.58 11.48
C LYS A 64 -14.22 15.82 11.21
N GLU A 65 -14.54 16.75 10.32
CA GLU A 65 -15.93 17.06 9.95
C GLU A 65 -16.58 15.92 9.17
N GLU A 66 -15.87 15.33 8.20
CA GLU A 66 -16.37 14.17 7.44
C GLU A 66 -16.60 12.97 8.34
N ARG A 67 -15.69 12.72 9.29
CA ARG A 67 -15.89 11.65 10.30
C ARG A 67 -17.14 11.91 11.12
N LYS A 68 -17.34 13.14 11.62
CA LYS A 68 -18.54 13.51 12.40
C LYS A 68 -19.82 13.34 11.59
N LYS A 69 -19.84 13.80 10.33
CA LYS A 69 -20.99 13.63 9.41
C LYS A 69 -21.28 12.14 9.16
N ARG A 70 -20.24 11.33 8.96
CA ARG A 70 -20.36 9.87 8.77
C ARG A 70 -20.95 9.19 10.02
N SER A 71 -20.44 9.49 11.21
CA SER A 71 -20.97 8.94 12.47
C SER A 71 -22.43 9.33 12.69
N ALA A 72 -22.80 10.59 12.42
CA ALA A 72 -24.18 11.05 12.49
C ALA A 72 -25.10 10.30 11.50
N LYS A 73 -24.65 10.09 10.26
CA LYS A 73 -25.40 9.33 9.24
C LYS A 73 -25.59 7.86 9.66
N ILE A 74 -24.57 7.23 10.22
CA ILE A 74 -24.64 5.85 10.73
C ILE A 74 -25.66 5.77 11.87
N ARG A 75 -25.60 6.67 12.85
CA ARG A 75 -26.56 6.73 13.96
C ARG A 75 -28.00 6.97 13.49
N SER A 76 -28.20 7.87 12.53
CA SER A 76 -29.52 8.13 11.95
C SER A 76 -30.07 6.91 11.21
N GLY A 77 -29.24 6.22 10.41
CA GLY A 77 -29.64 4.98 9.74
C GLY A 77 -29.95 3.86 10.73
N ALA A 78 -29.20 3.76 11.83
CA ALA A 78 -29.45 2.81 12.91
C ALA A 78 -30.81 3.02 13.56
N ALA A 79 -31.12 4.27 13.92
CA ALA A 79 -32.39 4.63 14.52
C ALA A 79 -33.56 4.27 13.59
N LEU A 80 -33.43 4.57 12.29
CA LEU A 80 -34.42 4.17 11.29
C LEU A 80 -34.57 2.64 11.21
N ALA A 81 -33.46 1.90 11.18
CA ALA A 81 -33.49 0.44 11.11
C ALA A 81 -34.21 -0.18 12.32
N THR A 82 -33.93 0.29 13.54
CA THR A 82 -34.64 -0.12 14.76
C THR A 82 -36.14 0.18 14.68
N LEU A 83 -36.51 1.38 14.22
CA LEU A 83 -37.93 1.75 14.06
C LEU A 83 -38.66 0.86 13.05
N THR A 84 -37.96 0.37 12.02
CA THR A 84 -38.50 -0.58 11.04
C THR A 84 -38.47 -2.04 11.50
N GLY A 85 -38.14 -2.31 12.77
CA GLY A 85 -38.09 -3.65 13.35
C GLY A 85 -36.82 -4.43 13.02
N ASN A 86 -35.85 -3.83 12.33
CA ASN A 86 -34.57 -4.44 12.04
C ASN A 86 -33.58 -4.20 13.20
N ASN A 87 -33.84 -4.89 14.30
CA ASN A 87 -33.12 -4.74 15.56
C ASN A 87 -31.64 -5.13 15.46
N SER A 88 -31.25 -6.00 14.52
CA SER A 88 -29.85 -6.39 14.32
C SER A 88 -29.03 -5.27 13.67
N ALA A 89 -29.58 -4.60 12.65
CA ALA A 89 -28.97 -3.42 12.04
C ALA A 89 -28.93 -2.22 13.01
N GLY A 90 -29.98 -2.05 13.82
CA GLY A 90 -30.03 -1.08 14.91
C GLY A 90 -28.95 -1.31 15.96
N LEU A 91 -28.79 -2.55 16.43
CA LEU A 91 -27.80 -2.92 17.45
C LEU A 91 -26.35 -2.82 16.94
N ALA A 92 -26.09 -3.22 15.68
CA ALA A 92 -24.77 -3.13 15.07
C ALA A 92 -24.22 -1.69 15.02
N ALA A 93 -25.09 -0.70 14.90
CA ALA A 93 -24.71 0.71 14.87
C ALA A 93 -24.69 1.39 16.25
N LEU A 94 -25.33 0.81 17.27
CA LEU A 94 -25.18 1.23 18.68
C LEU A 94 -23.84 0.78 19.28
N GLY A 95 -23.22 -0.28 18.74
CA GLY A 95 -21.86 -0.71 19.11
C GLY A 95 -20.74 0.19 18.59
N HIS A 96 -21.05 1.22 17.80
CA HIS A 96 -20.08 2.21 17.32
C HIS A 96 -19.94 3.36 18.34
N ASP A 97 -19.07 3.18 19.33
CA ASP A 97 -18.56 4.30 20.12
C ASP A 97 -17.80 5.28 19.20
N ASP A 98 -17.77 6.57 19.54
CA ASP A 98 -17.01 7.60 18.80
C ASP A 98 -15.49 7.28 18.78
N SER A 99 -15.04 6.35 19.63
CA SER A 99 -13.66 5.84 19.70
C SER A 99 -13.42 4.56 18.88
N ILE A 100 -14.46 3.82 18.50
CA ILE A 100 -14.32 2.56 17.74
C ILE A 100 -14.39 2.89 16.25
N HIS A 101 -13.24 3.33 15.76
CA HIS A 101 -12.90 3.34 14.35
C HIS A 101 -13.17 1.96 13.76
N VAL A 102 -14.13 1.86 12.85
CA VAL A 102 -14.54 0.62 12.20
C VAL A 102 -13.29 -0.08 11.62
N SER A 103 -12.92 -1.22 12.23
CA SER A 103 -12.12 -2.33 11.68
C SER A 103 -10.73 -2.10 11.07
N ASN A 104 -10.19 -0.87 11.01
CA ASN A 104 -9.01 -0.62 10.15
C ASN A 104 -7.71 -0.37 10.92
N TYR A 105 -7.54 -1.13 12.01
CA TYR A 105 -6.26 -1.21 12.70
C TYR A 105 -5.36 -2.18 11.93
N PHE A 106 -4.24 -1.66 11.44
CA PHE A 106 -3.27 -2.47 10.72
C PHE A 106 -2.02 -2.67 11.58
N PRO A 107 -1.46 -3.88 11.62
CA PRO A 107 -0.23 -4.11 12.38
C PRO A 107 0.90 -3.30 11.73
N ALA A 108 1.52 -2.41 12.50
CA ALA A 108 2.57 -1.52 12.03
C ALA A 108 3.63 -1.34 13.12
N GLN A 109 4.71 -0.65 12.76
CA GLN A 109 5.72 -0.19 13.69
C GLN A 109 5.69 1.33 13.75
N TYR A 110 5.39 1.86 14.94
CA TYR A 110 5.66 3.25 15.25
C TYR A 110 7.16 3.38 15.50
N PHE A 111 7.78 4.39 14.90
CA PHE A 111 9.20 4.62 15.12
C PHE A 111 9.53 6.10 15.27
N THR A 112 10.68 6.33 15.90
CA THR A 112 11.36 7.61 15.96
C THR A 112 12.82 7.39 15.63
N ALA A 113 13.42 8.30 14.88
CA ALA A 113 14.82 8.22 14.52
C ALA A 113 15.38 9.62 14.26
N LYS A 114 16.68 9.68 13.98
CA LYS A 114 17.33 10.83 13.40
C LYS A 114 17.96 10.46 12.06
N LEU A 115 17.88 11.36 11.10
CA LEU A 115 18.61 11.28 9.84
C LEU A 115 19.79 12.25 9.92
N ASN A 116 21.00 11.74 9.62
CA ASN A 116 22.26 12.49 9.71
C ASN A 116 22.46 13.18 11.07
N ASN A 117 22.02 12.55 12.17
CA ASN A 117 22.09 13.04 13.55
C ASN A 117 21.29 14.32 13.89
N THR A 118 20.71 15.00 12.90
CA THR A 118 20.06 16.30 13.09
C THR A 118 18.56 16.27 12.81
N ILE A 119 18.15 15.63 11.72
CA ILE A 119 16.76 15.66 11.25
C ILE A 119 15.94 14.64 12.03
N LYS A 120 14.92 15.09 12.78
CA LYS A 120 14.03 14.18 13.52
C LYS A 120 13.04 13.52 12.57
N LEU A 121 13.01 12.19 12.61
CA LEU A 121 12.05 11.35 11.89
C LEU A 121 11.08 10.72 12.88
N LYS A 122 9.83 10.61 12.47
CA LYS A 122 8.79 9.90 13.20
C LYS A 122 7.73 9.42 12.21
N GLY A 123 7.06 8.34 12.51
CA GLY A 123 5.94 7.89 11.69
C GLY A 123 5.59 6.44 11.93
N TRP A 124 4.77 5.92 11.02
CA TRP A 124 4.24 4.57 11.05
C TRP A 124 4.60 3.85 9.75
N LEU A 125 5.29 2.74 9.87
CA LEU A 125 5.67 1.90 8.73
C LEU A 125 5.18 0.48 8.95
N GLY A 126 5.08 -0.28 7.86
CA GLY A 126 5.01 -1.74 7.94
C GLY A 126 6.23 -2.30 8.66
N TYR A 127 6.25 -3.62 8.85
CA TYR A 127 7.40 -4.24 9.49
C TYR A 127 8.68 -3.90 8.74
N TYR A 128 9.76 -3.57 9.44
CA TYR A 128 11.01 -3.18 8.78
C TYR A 128 12.23 -3.87 9.39
N LYS A 129 13.35 -3.73 8.67
CA LYS A 129 14.69 -4.22 9.04
C LYS A 129 15.71 -3.08 8.89
N PHE A 130 15.50 -1.99 9.61
CA PHE A 130 16.44 -0.86 9.63
C PHE A 130 17.20 -0.85 10.95
N ASN A 131 18.49 -0.54 10.86
CA ASN A 131 19.39 -0.41 12.00
C ASN A 131 20.03 0.98 12.00
N GLU A 132 20.56 1.38 13.16
CA GLU A 132 21.44 2.55 13.22
C GLU A 132 22.65 2.34 12.32
N GLY A 133 23.07 3.40 11.63
CA GLY A 133 24.14 3.36 10.63
C GLY A 133 23.67 2.99 9.22
N ASP A 134 22.43 2.55 9.02
CA ASP A 134 21.91 2.27 7.68
C ASP A 134 21.75 3.57 6.87
N LEU A 135 22.26 3.56 5.63
CA LEU A 135 21.98 4.58 4.62
C LEU A 135 20.60 4.32 4.02
N VAL A 136 19.70 5.29 4.15
CA VAL A 136 18.31 5.17 3.71
C VAL A 136 17.85 6.37 2.89
N GLU A 137 16.91 6.11 1.99
CA GLU A 137 16.07 7.14 1.37
C GLU A 137 14.72 7.14 2.10
N VAL A 138 14.26 8.31 2.50
CA VAL A 138 13.05 8.51 3.28
C VAL A 138 12.09 9.39 2.49
N VAL A 139 10.84 8.94 2.36
CA VAL A 139 9.74 9.74 1.83
C VAL A 139 8.91 10.22 3.01
N ALA A 140 8.90 11.53 3.21
CA ALA A 140 8.32 12.14 4.39
C ALA A 140 7.67 13.49 4.08
N GLU A 141 6.83 13.98 4.98
CA GLU A 141 6.31 15.34 4.98
C GLU A 141 6.94 16.14 6.12
N LYS A 142 7.35 17.38 5.83
CA LYS A 142 7.95 18.27 6.84
C LYS A 142 6.86 18.86 7.73
N HIS A 143 6.93 18.59 9.02
CA HIS A 143 6.14 19.26 10.06
C HIS A 143 7.01 20.22 10.88
N THR A 144 6.40 20.91 11.84
CA THR A 144 7.06 21.93 12.67
C THR A 144 8.18 21.36 13.53
N ASP A 145 8.04 20.12 14.02
CA ASP A 145 8.93 19.51 15.00
C ASP A 145 9.67 18.25 14.48
N HIS A 146 9.17 17.61 13.42
CA HIS A 146 9.74 16.41 12.82
C HIS A 146 9.37 16.28 11.33
N TYR A 147 9.95 15.29 10.67
CA TYR A 147 9.47 14.77 9.39
C TYR A 147 8.60 13.55 9.65
N GLU A 148 7.33 13.61 9.25
CA GLU A 148 6.41 12.47 9.32
C GLU A 148 6.71 11.55 8.13
N VAL A 149 7.10 10.31 8.42
CA VAL A 149 7.61 9.35 7.45
C VAL A 149 6.50 8.42 6.97
N TYR A 150 6.37 8.31 5.65
CA TYR A 150 5.40 7.42 4.99
C TYR A 150 6.07 6.26 4.25
N ALA A 151 7.34 6.40 3.86
CA ALA A 151 8.14 5.28 3.37
C ALA A 151 9.62 5.46 3.71
N MET A 152 10.30 4.33 3.89
CA MET A 152 11.74 4.26 4.10
C MET A 152 12.32 3.13 3.26
N LEU A 153 13.39 3.42 2.53
CA LEU A 153 14.01 2.54 1.55
C LEU A 153 15.49 2.38 1.88
N LYS A 154 15.97 1.13 1.92
CA LYS A 154 17.38 0.77 2.09
C LYS A 154 17.88 0.13 0.81
N ALA A 155 18.62 0.93 0.03
CA ALA A 155 19.08 0.54 -1.30
C ALA A 155 20.04 -0.67 -1.30
N SER A 156 20.90 -0.77 -0.28
CA SER A 156 21.86 -1.87 -0.14
C SER A 156 21.23 -3.26 -0.01
N GLU A 157 20.01 -3.34 0.54
CA GLU A 157 19.24 -4.58 0.68
C GLU A 157 18.06 -4.67 -0.29
N GLN A 158 17.85 -3.66 -1.14
CA GLN A 158 16.70 -3.55 -2.05
C GLN A 158 15.34 -3.69 -1.33
N ILE A 159 15.25 -3.17 -0.11
CA ILE A 159 14.04 -3.21 0.70
C ILE A 159 13.39 -1.83 0.84
N ILE A 160 12.07 -1.83 0.94
CA ILE A 160 11.26 -0.66 1.26
C ILE A 160 10.21 -1.04 2.31
N SER A 161 10.05 -0.21 3.34
CA SER A 161 8.90 -0.28 4.23
C SER A 161 8.04 0.96 4.04
N ILE A 162 6.73 0.78 3.96
CA ILE A 162 5.75 1.82 3.64
C ILE A 162 4.65 1.78 4.71
N ILE A 163 4.03 2.92 4.97
CA ILE A 163 2.83 3.02 5.80
C ILE A 163 1.73 2.05 5.28
N PRO A 164 1.23 1.11 6.10
CA PRO A 164 0.19 0.20 5.67
C PRO A 164 -1.15 0.93 5.42
N PRO A 165 -2.06 0.38 4.62
CA PRO A 165 -1.87 -0.70 3.64
C PRO A 165 -1.50 -0.12 2.24
N CYS A 166 -0.37 0.58 2.11
CA CYS A 166 0.07 1.17 0.85
C CYS A 166 1.09 0.26 0.15
N TYR A 167 0.65 -0.61 -0.78
CA TYR A 167 1.53 -1.60 -1.42
C TYR A 167 1.39 -1.73 -2.95
N ALA A 168 0.32 -1.20 -3.55
CA ALA A 168 0.06 -1.35 -4.99
C ALA A 168 -0.65 -0.14 -5.60
N GLY A 169 -0.31 0.16 -6.86
CA GLY A 169 -0.97 1.20 -7.65
C GLY A 169 -2.37 0.80 -8.14
N ARG A 170 -3.12 1.77 -8.67
CA ARG A 170 -4.55 1.61 -8.99
C ARG A 170 -4.88 0.49 -9.99
N LYS A 171 -4.05 0.28 -11.02
CA LYS A 171 -4.31 -0.76 -12.04
C LYS A 171 -4.17 -2.15 -11.45
N HIS A 172 -3.22 -2.33 -10.52
CA HIS A 172 -3.03 -3.61 -9.86
C HIS A 172 -4.09 -3.84 -8.80
N ALA A 173 -4.44 -2.84 -7.99
CA ALA A 173 -5.54 -2.92 -7.05
C ALA A 173 -6.87 -3.30 -7.73
N LEU A 174 -7.15 -2.76 -8.92
CA LEU A 174 -8.30 -3.19 -9.73
C LEU A 174 -8.23 -4.69 -10.06
N LYS A 175 -7.09 -5.16 -10.59
CA LYS A 175 -6.91 -6.56 -10.99
C LYS A 175 -6.98 -7.53 -9.82
N ARG A 176 -6.50 -7.12 -8.66
CA ARG A 176 -6.29 -7.99 -7.52
C ARG A 176 -7.43 -7.98 -6.52
N ASP A 177 -8.08 -6.83 -6.33
CA ASP A 177 -9.13 -6.69 -5.33
C ASP A 177 -10.51 -6.66 -6.01
N ILE A 178 -10.70 -5.89 -7.08
CA ILE A 178 -12.03 -5.71 -7.70
C ILE A 178 -12.43 -6.87 -8.62
N ILE A 179 -11.56 -7.31 -9.53
CA ILE A 179 -11.88 -8.39 -10.48
C ILE A 179 -12.26 -9.69 -9.73
N PRO A 180 -11.52 -10.14 -8.70
CA PRO A 180 -11.91 -11.35 -7.97
C PRO A 180 -13.23 -11.20 -7.21
N ILE A 181 -13.53 -10.02 -6.66
CA ILE A 181 -14.83 -9.76 -6.01
C ILE A 181 -15.96 -9.90 -7.04
N LEU A 182 -15.80 -9.35 -8.25
CA LEU A 182 -16.77 -9.50 -9.32
C LEU A 182 -16.97 -10.98 -9.71
N LEU A 183 -15.88 -11.74 -9.86
CA LEU A 183 -15.95 -13.17 -10.18
C LEU A 183 -16.63 -13.99 -9.09
N ILE A 184 -16.31 -13.72 -7.81
CA ILE A 184 -16.98 -14.37 -6.67
C ILE A 184 -18.46 -14.03 -6.66
N TYR A 185 -18.82 -12.76 -6.90
CA TYR A 185 -20.23 -12.35 -7.03
C TYR A 185 -20.95 -13.13 -8.14
N LEU A 186 -20.33 -13.26 -9.32
CA LEU A 186 -20.91 -14.01 -10.42
C LEU A 186 -21.16 -15.47 -10.05
N LEU A 187 -20.15 -16.14 -9.50
CA LEU A 187 -20.24 -17.53 -9.05
C LEU A 187 -21.26 -17.71 -7.92
N PHE A 188 -21.34 -16.75 -7.00
CA PHE A 188 -22.27 -16.79 -5.88
C PHE A 188 -23.72 -16.70 -6.34
N VAL A 189 -24.05 -15.77 -7.24
CA VAL A 189 -25.41 -15.66 -7.81
C VAL A 189 -25.76 -16.91 -8.61
N ALA A 190 -24.84 -17.42 -9.43
CA ALA A 190 -25.06 -18.69 -10.14
C ALA A 190 -25.33 -19.85 -9.16
N GLY A 191 -24.55 -19.95 -8.08
CA GLY A 191 -24.73 -20.96 -7.04
C GLY A 191 -26.08 -20.84 -6.32
N LEU A 192 -26.54 -19.62 -6.03
CA LEU A 192 -27.87 -19.41 -5.45
C LEU A 192 -28.98 -19.85 -6.42
N VAL A 193 -28.89 -19.49 -7.69
CA VAL A 193 -29.88 -19.94 -8.69
C VAL A 193 -29.88 -21.46 -8.79
N TYR A 194 -28.71 -22.09 -8.83
CA TYR A 194 -28.60 -23.56 -8.85
C TYR A 194 -29.24 -24.25 -7.63
N LEU A 195 -29.16 -23.63 -6.45
CA LEU A 195 -29.70 -24.21 -5.21
C LEU A 195 -31.21 -24.00 -5.02
N PHE A 196 -31.74 -22.88 -5.51
CA PHE A 196 -33.11 -22.44 -5.21
C PHE A 196 -34.04 -22.40 -6.44
N SER A 197 -33.53 -22.69 -7.63
CA SER A 197 -34.27 -22.59 -8.89
C SER A 197 -33.68 -23.52 -9.96
N ASP A 198 -34.37 -23.64 -11.10
CA ASP A 198 -33.80 -24.32 -12.25
C ASP A 198 -32.65 -23.50 -12.84
N PHE A 199 -31.52 -24.13 -13.10
CA PHE A 199 -30.33 -23.49 -13.65
C PHE A 199 -30.49 -23.19 -15.15
N THR A 200 -31.39 -22.27 -15.47
CA THR A 200 -31.72 -21.83 -16.83
C THR A 200 -31.40 -20.34 -17.01
N LEU A 201 -31.25 -19.90 -18.26
CA LEU A 201 -31.00 -18.49 -18.56
C LEU A 201 -32.15 -17.59 -18.09
N ASP A 202 -33.39 -18.09 -18.14
CA ASP A 202 -34.59 -17.37 -17.70
C ASP A 202 -34.58 -17.02 -16.22
N ASN A 203 -33.90 -17.83 -15.38
CA ASN A 203 -33.71 -17.55 -13.96
C ASN A 203 -32.40 -16.79 -13.68
N LEU A 204 -31.33 -17.07 -14.42
CA LEU A 204 -30.01 -16.44 -14.22
C LEU A 204 -30.03 -14.95 -14.59
N ILE A 205 -30.61 -14.59 -15.74
CA ILE A 205 -30.63 -13.19 -16.21
C ILE A 205 -31.29 -12.26 -15.18
N PRO A 206 -32.55 -12.49 -14.73
CA PRO A 206 -33.17 -11.62 -13.75
C PRO A 206 -32.46 -11.64 -12.39
N ALA A 207 -31.88 -12.78 -11.97
CA ALA A 207 -31.10 -12.85 -10.74
C ALA A 207 -29.84 -11.97 -10.78
N TYR A 208 -29.10 -11.99 -11.90
CA TYR A 208 -27.97 -11.09 -12.10
C TYR A 208 -28.41 -9.64 -12.20
N THR A 209 -29.40 -9.32 -13.04
CA THR A 209 -29.87 -7.94 -13.21
C THR A 209 -30.38 -7.36 -11.89
N GLY A 210 -31.19 -8.11 -11.14
CA GLY A 210 -31.74 -7.67 -9.86
C GLY A 210 -30.67 -7.44 -8.79
N SER A 211 -29.71 -8.36 -8.66
CA SER A 211 -28.63 -8.23 -7.67
C SER A 211 -27.55 -7.20 -8.07
N ALA A 212 -27.30 -7.02 -9.37
CA ALA A 212 -26.29 -6.09 -9.88
C ALA A 212 -26.58 -4.63 -9.49
N VAL A 213 -27.86 -4.24 -9.42
CA VAL A 213 -28.28 -2.90 -9.01
C VAL A 213 -27.79 -2.55 -7.60
N LEU A 214 -27.65 -3.54 -6.72
CA LEU A 214 -27.12 -3.33 -5.37
C LEU A 214 -25.59 -3.48 -5.32
N VAL A 215 -25.07 -4.53 -5.97
CA VAL A 215 -23.66 -4.92 -5.83
C VAL A 215 -22.72 -3.98 -6.61
N ILE A 216 -23.05 -3.62 -7.84
CA ILE A 216 -22.15 -2.82 -8.70
C ILE A 216 -21.90 -1.43 -8.12
N PRO A 217 -22.92 -0.65 -7.68
CA PRO A 217 -22.65 0.64 -7.04
C PRO A 217 -21.81 0.53 -5.79
N THR A 218 -22.01 -0.51 -4.96
CA THR A 218 -21.20 -0.74 -3.76
C THR A 218 -19.73 -0.98 -4.12
N ILE A 219 -19.45 -1.82 -5.12
CA ILE A 219 -18.08 -2.08 -5.60
C ILE A 219 -17.44 -0.78 -6.12
N LEU A 220 -18.16 0.02 -6.91
CA LEU A 220 -17.65 1.28 -7.45
C LEU A 220 -17.33 2.30 -6.35
N ILE A 221 -18.20 2.42 -5.34
CA ILE A 221 -17.98 3.31 -4.18
C ILE A 221 -16.74 2.86 -3.39
N LEU A 222 -16.60 1.55 -3.13
CA LEU A 222 -15.44 1.01 -2.42
C LEU A 222 -14.14 1.24 -3.21
N TYR A 223 -14.17 1.01 -4.52
CA TYR A 223 -13.02 1.23 -5.40
C TYR A 223 -12.62 2.71 -5.45
N HIS A 224 -13.59 3.62 -5.60
CA HIS A 224 -13.34 5.06 -5.59
C HIS A 224 -12.71 5.52 -4.27
N LYS A 225 -13.21 5.00 -3.15
CA LYS A 225 -12.65 5.29 -1.83
C LYS A 225 -11.20 4.83 -1.72
N MET A 226 -10.92 3.59 -2.11
CA MET A 226 -9.57 3.01 -2.09
C MET A 226 -8.59 3.82 -2.96
N ILE A 227 -9.00 4.22 -4.18
CA ILE A 227 -8.16 5.07 -5.05
C ILE A 227 -7.81 6.38 -4.35
N ASN A 228 -8.74 6.98 -3.61
CA ASN A 228 -8.55 8.28 -2.97
C ASN A 228 -7.83 8.22 -1.60
N THR A 229 -7.57 7.02 -1.06
CA THR A 229 -6.90 6.84 0.24
C THR A 229 -5.48 6.29 0.07
N ASN A 230 -5.30 5.00 0.33
CA ASN A 230 -4.01 4.30 0.35
C ASN A 230 -3.34 4.23 -1.03
N ILE A 231 -4.10 4.05 -2.10
CA ILE A 231 -3.57 3.96 -3.48
C ILE A 231 -3.03 5.32 -3.92
N LYS A 232 -3.76 6.41 -3.67
CA LYS A 232 -3.25 7.75 -3.97
C LYS A 232 -1.94 8.01 -3.23
N LEU A 233 -1.88 7.65 -1.94
CA LEU A 233 -0.68 7.84 -1.14
C LEU A 233 0.50 7.01 -1.68
N VAL A 234 0.29 5.74 -2.01
CA VAL A 234 1.38 4.89 -2.53
C VAL A 234 1.89 5.36 -3.89
N GLU A 235 1.00 5.80 -4.77
CA GLU A 235 1.38 6.33 -6.08
C GLU A 235 2.17 7.64 -5.94
N GLN A 236 1.81 8.50 -4.98
CA GLN A 236 2.60 9.70 -4.66
C GLN A 236 3.98 9.33 -4.10
N ILE A 237 4.06 8.35 -3.20
CA ILE A 237 5.33 7.84 -2.67
C ILE A 237 6.22 7.31 -3.80
N PHE A 238 5.69 6.47 -4.68
CA PHE A 238 6.43 5.94 -5.83
C PHE A 238 6.89 7.04 -6.78
N SER A 239 6.04 8.05 -7.02
CA SER A 239 6.39 9.20 -7.86
C SER A 239 7.54 10.02 -7.25
N VAL A 240 7.50 10.26 -5.93
CA VAL A 240 8.57 10.98 -5.20
C VAL A 240 9.89 10.19 -5.17
N LEU A 241 9.80 8.86 -5.15
CA LEU A 241 10.97 7.99 -5.32
C LEU A 241 11.54 8.03 -6.74
N GLY A 242 10.78 8.53 -7.72
CA GLY A 242 11.18 8.57 -9.13
C GLY A 242 10.89 7.27 -9.89
N TRP A 243 10.00 6.43 -9.38
CA TRP A 243 9.62 5.18 -10.04
C TRP A 243 8.68 5.44 -11.23
N GLN A 244 8.84 4.64 -12.27
CA GLN A 244 8.00 4.72 -13.49
C GLN A 244 6.82 3.74 -13.44
N ASP A 245 5.77 4.01 -14.22
CA ASP A 245 4.52 3.22 -14.29
C ASP A 245 3.90 2.93 -12.90
N VAL A 246 3.86 3.94 -12.03
CA VAL A 246 3.46 3.81 -10.61
C VAL A 246 2.08 3.17 -10.42
N THR A 247 1.18 3.32 -11.40
CA THR A 247 -0.17 2.75 -11.37
C THR A 247 -0.21 1.22 -11.46
N ASN A 248 0.86 0.61 -11.99
CA ASN A 248 0.95 -0.82 -12.28
C ASN A 248 1.91 -1.57 -11.35
N ILE A 249 2.59 -0.85 -10.46
CA ILE A 249 3.51 -1.44 -9.48
C ILE A 249 2.70 -2.20 -8.42
N ASP A 250 3.13 -3.43 -8.11
CA ASP A 250 2.72 -4.20 -6.93
C ASP A 250 3.92 -4.78 -6.20
N LEU A 251 4.21 -4.19 -5.04
CA LEU A 251 5.31 -4.59 -4.19
C LEU A 251 5.17 -6.02 -3.66
N ILE A 252 3.94 -6.54 -3.54
CA ILE A 252 3.71 -7.91 -3.08
C ILE A 252 4.16 -8.90 -4.16
N ASP A 253 3.76 -8.70 -5.41
CA ASP A 253 4.15 -9.60 -6.50
C ASP A 253 5.66 -9.54 -6.79
N ILE A 254 6.26 -8.35 -6.70
CA ILE A 254 7.73 -8.20 -6.80
C ILE A 254 8.43 -8.92 -5.65
N SER A 255 7.96 -8.73 -4.42
CA SER A 255 8.50 -9.43 -3.25
C SER A 255 8.39 -10.94 -3.36
N LYS A 256 7.25 -11.47 -3.82
CA LYS A 256 7.08 -12.92 -4.05
C LYS A 256 8.09 -13.47 -5.05
N LYS A 257 8.33 -12.76 -6.16
CA LYS A 257 9.34 -13.16 -7.16
C LYS A 257 10.74 -13.20 -6.54
N GLN A 258 11.08 -12.17 -5.76
CA GLN A 258 12.39 -12.10 -5.12
C GLN A 258 12.57 -13.18 -4.04
N VAL A 259 11.56 -13.42 -3.21
CA VAL A 259 11.58 -14.51 -2.21
C VAL A 259 11.77 -15.87 -2.88
N LYS A 260 11.09 -16.15 -4.00
CA LYS A 260 11.32 -17.39 -4.77
C LYS A 260 12.77 -17.54 -5.23
N LYS A 261 13.39 -16.46 -5.75
CA LYS A 261 14.81 -16.46 -6.12
C LYS A 261 15.71 -16.75 -4.92
N LEU A 262 15.44 -16.13 -3.77
CA LEU A 262 16.23 -16.33 -2.54
C LEU A 262 16.08 -17.74 -1.95
N ILE A 263 14.90 -18.36 -2.07
CA ILE A 263 14.70 -19.78 -1.71
C ILE A 263 15.52 -20.68 -2.64
N ALA A 264 15.48 -20.44 -3.95
CA ALA A 264 16.27 -21.22 -4.92
C ALA A 264 17.79 -21.08 -4.69
N GLN A 265 18.24 -19.95 -4.15
CA GLN A 265 19.63 -19.71 -3.76
C GLN A 265 19.99 -20.29 -2.37
N GLY A 266 19.07 -20.94 -1.67
CA GLY A 266 19.28 -21.47 -0.33
C GLY A 266 19.42 -20.41 0.77
N LYS A 267 19.15 -19.13 0.47
CA LYS A 267 19.22 -18.03 1.45
C LYS A 267 17.99 -18.00 2.38
N TYR A 268 16.89 -18.60 1.94
CA TYR A 268 15.68 -18.75 2.74
C TYR A 268 15.16 -20.18 2.72
N SER A 269 14.54 -20.59 3.83
CA SER A 269 13.82 -21.87 3.92
C SER A 269 12.57 -21.85 3.03
N LEU A 270 12.25 -23.03 2.49
CA LEU A 270 10.98 -23.25 1.79
C LEU A 270 9.79 -23.13 2.75
N GLU A 271 9.93 -23.72 3.93
CA GLU A 271 8.92 -23.64 4.99
C GLU A 271 8.89 -22.26 5.64
N TRP A 272 7.69 -21.82 6.02
CA TRP A 272 7.48 -20.53 6.65
C TRP A 272 7.36 -20.66 8.16
N ASN A 273 8.24 -19.97 8.89
CA ASN A 273 8.17 -19.86 10.34
C ASN A 273 7.56 -18.52 10.77
N ASN A 274 6.35 -18.54 11.32
CA ASN A 274 5.62 -17.34 11.73
C ASN A 274 6.36 -16.46 12.76
N ASN A 275 7.22 -17.06 13.58
CA ASN A 275 7.92 -16.35 14.67
C ASN A 275 9.20 -15.67 14.19
N VAL A 276 9.79 -16.14 13.09
CA VAL A 276 11.08 -15.64 12.60
C VAL A 276 10.92 -14.97 11.24
N ASP A 277 10.27 -15.64 10.28
CA ASP A 277 10.18 -15.20 8.88
C ASP A 277 9.36 -13.94 8.69
N ARG A 278 8.35 -13.72 9.54
CA ARG A 278 7.54 -12.49 9.54
C ARG A 278 8.42 -11.24 9.71
N PHE A 279 9.53 -11.40 10.41
CA PHE A 279 10.49 -10.35 10.63
C PHE A 279 11.56 -10.45 9.54
N ILE A 280 12.20 -11.60 9.31
CA ILE A 280 13.39 -11.72 8.46
C ILE A 280 13.20 -11.58 6.92
N ARG A 281 11.96 -11.73 6.41
CA ARG A 281 11.64 -11.64 4.98
C ARG A 281 10.22 -11.08 4.74
N PRO A 282 9.91 -10.52 3.56
CA PRO A 282 8.57 -10.01 3.26
C PRO A 282 7.48 -11.06 3.53
N HIS A 283 6.36 -10.59 4.06
CA HIS A 283 5.31 -11.49 4.51
C HIS A 283 4.73 -12.33 3.37
N LYS A 284 4.59 -13.64 3.59
CA LYS A 284 3.98 -14.61 2.65
C LYS A 284 2.52 -14.29 2.30
N GLY A 285 1.83 -13.51 3.13
CA GLY A 285 0.41 -13.18 2.98
C GLY A 285 0.10 -12.14 1.90
N ARG A 286 -1.17 -12.03 1.53
CA ARG A 286 -1.69 -10.90 0.71
C ARG A 286 -1.69 -9.57 1.47
N TYR A 287 -1.37 -9.60 2.75
CA TYR A 287 -1.54 -8.48 3.65
C TYR A 287 -0.27 -7.61 3.66
N GLY A 288 -0.37 -6.42 3.07
CA GLY A 288 0.73 -5.48 2.86
C GLY A 288 1.19 -4.74 4.12
N PHE A 289 1.47 -5.49 5.19
CA PHE A 289 1.81 -4.95 6.51
C PHE A 289 3.30 -5.11 6.86
N GLY A 290 4.09 -5.71 5.97
CA GLY A 290 5.54 -5.89 6.12
C GLY A 290 6.36 -4.88 5.32
N PHE A 291 7.66 -5.13 5.23
CA PHE A 291 8.52 -4.53 4.21
C PHE A 291 8.42 -5.37 2.93
N PHE A 292 8.86 -4.75 1.85
CA PHE A 292 8.84 -5.33 0.53
C PHE A 292 10.23 -5.27 -0.09
N TYR A 293 10.50 -6.21 -0.98
CA TYR A 293 11.53 -5.99 -1.98
C TYR A 293 10.98 -5.09 -3.08
N TYR A 294 11.86 -4.28 -3.65
CA TYR A 294 11.59 -3.57 -4.90
C TYR A 294 12.63 -3.96 -5.94
N ASP A 295 12.30 -3.72 -7.20
CA ASP A 295 13.18 -3.99 -8.33
C ASP A 295 13.87 -2.68 -8.74
N PRO A 296 15.21 -2.58 -8.68
CA PRO A 296 15.91 -1.38 -9.15
C PRO A 296 15.60 -1.01 -10.60
N GLU A 297 15.16 -1.94 -11.44
CA GLU A 297 14.73 -1.62 -12.81
C GLU A 297 13.48 -0.72 -12.85
N MET A 298 12.76 -0.56 -11.74
CA MET A 298 11.64 0.40 -11.61
C MET A 298 12.05 1.86 -11.87
N PHE A 299 13.33 2.20 -11.69
CA PHE A 299 13.86 3.53 -12.05
C PHE A 299 13.93 3.72 -13.58
N CYS A 300 14.00 2.62 -14.35
CA CYS A 300 14.39 2.63 -15.77
C CYS A 300 13.30 2.16 -16.74
N LYS A 301 12.20 1.55 -16.26
CA LYS A 301 11.10 1.11 -17.14
C LYS A 301 10.37 2.30 -17.78
N LYS A 302 10.84 2.73 -18.95
CA LYS A 302 10.00 3.46 -19.91
C LYS A 302 8.84 2.55 -20.32
N ASN A 303 7.65 3.13 -20.46
CA ASN A 303 6.48 2.42 -20.97
C ASN A 303 6.84 1.72 -22.30
N ASN A 304 6.55 0.43 -22.43
CA ASN A 304 6.65 -0.26 -23.73
C ASN A 304 5.74 0.38 -24.80
N ASP A 305 4.75 1.18 -24.39
CA ASP A 305 3.89 1.96 -25.29
C ASP A 305 4.67 3.09 -25.99
N ASP A 306 5.74 3.63 -25.39
CA ASP A 306 6.59 4.66 -26.02
C ASP A 306 7.56 4.06 -27.05
N LEU A 307 7.84 2.76 -27.00
CA LEU A 307 8.67 2.05 -27.98
C LEU A 307 7.90 1.68 -29.27
N LEU A 308 6.58 1.89 -29.28
CA LEU A 308 5.73 1.76 -30.46
C LEU A 308 5.43 3.10 -31.15
N ALA A 309 5.91 4.21 -30.60
CA ALA A 309 5.95 5.48 -31.32
C ALA A 309 7.03 5.37 -32.41
N LYS A 310 6.61 5.01 -33.62
CA LYS A 310 7.43 5.08 -34.84
C LYS A 310 8.17 6.43 -34.89
N PRO A 311 9.49 6.45 -35.15
CA PRO A 311 10.15 7.70 -35.48
C PRO A 311 9.73 8.10 -36.90
N ASP A 312 8.80 9.05 -36.99
CA ASP A 312 8.56 9.75 -38.24
C ASP A 312 9.72 10.73 -38.48
N ASN A 313 10.29 10.63 -39.68
CA ASN A 313 11.21 11.56 -40.35
C ASN A 313 12.69 11.56 -39.91
N ILE A 314 13.47 10.68 -40.55
CA ILE A 314 14.78 11.08 -41.10
C ILE A 314 14.65 11.01 -42.62
N THR A 315 14.33 12.15 -43.23
CA THR A 315 14.47 12.35 -44.68
C THR A 315 15.74 13.14 -44.95
N LYS A 316 16.59 12.49 -45.75
CA LYS A 316 17.61 13.04 -46.65
C LYS A 316 18.85 13.67 -46.02
N ILE A 317 19.91 12.86 -46.09
CA ILE A 317 21.30 13.26 -46.19
C ILE A 317 21.44 13.97 -47.54
N ASP A 318 21.69 15.28 -47.53
CA ASP A 318 22.21 15.99 -48.69
C ASP A 318 23.67 15.56 -48.88
N THR A 319 23.92 14.94 -50.03
CA THR A 319 25.23 14.52 -50.50
C THR A 319 25.72 15.64 -51.40
N GLU A 320 26.66 16.46 -50.95
CA GLU A 320 27.43 17.36 -51.80
C GLU A 320 28.70 17.80 -51.06
N LEU A 321 29.81 17.86 -51.81
CA LEU A 321 31.19 18.22 -51.44
C LEU A 321 32.08 17.13 -50.81
N ASP A 322 32.83 16.40 -51.64
CA ASP A 322 34.22 16.79 -51.97
C ASP A 322 34.79 15.87 -53.07
N ASP A 323 34.58 16.28 -54.33
CA ASP A 323 35.44 15.88 -55.44
C ASP A 323 36.67 16.79 -55.39
N ASN A 324 37.82 16.24 -54.99
CA ASN A 324 39.15 16.62 -55.48
C ASN A 324 40.22 15.93 -54.62
N LEU A 325 40.73 14.80 -55.10
CA LEU A 325 42.13 14.41 -54.96
C LEU A 325 42.43 13.43 -56.11
N GLU A 326 42.74 14.02 -57.27
CA GLU A 326 43.76 13.46 -58.16
C GLU A 326 45.01 13.18 -57.30
N ASP A 327 45.58 11.97 -57.37
CA ASP A 327 46.84 11.81 -58.10
C ASP A 327 47.26 10.34 -58.20
N GLU A 328 47.48 9.95 -59.45
CA GLU A 328 48.43 8.98 -59.98
C GLU A 328 48.81 7.72 -59.18
N ARG A 329 48.28 6.58 -59.66
CA ARG A 329 49.11 5.40 -59.92
C ARG A 329 48.46 4.46 -60.94
N LYS A 330 48.87 4.57 -62.21
CA LYS A 330 49.38 3.50 -63.09
C LYS A 330 48.97 3.67 -64.56
N GLU A 331 50.02 3.73 -65.38
CA GLU A 331 50.17 3.36 -66.81
C GLU A 331 49.51 4.22 -67.88
#